data_AF-A0A2J8K304-F1
#
_entry.id   AF-A0A2J8K304-F1
#
_cell.length_a   1.000
_cell.length_b   1.000
_cell.length_c   1.000
_cell.angle_alpha   90.00
_cell.angle_beta   90.00
_cell.angle_gamma   90.00
#
_symmetry.space_group_name_H-M   'P 1'
#
loop_
_entity.id
_entity.type
_entity.pdbx_description
1 polymer ?
#
loop_
_entity_poly.entity_id
_entity_poly.type
_entity_poly.pdbx_seq_one_letter_code
_entity_poly.pdbx_strand_id
1 'polypeptide(L)'
;MLKLEAEKKKLRTILQVQYVLQNLTQEHVQKDFKGGLNGAVYLPSKELDYLIKFSKLTCPERNESLSVEDQMEQSSLYFWDLLE
;
A
#
# COMPACT_ATOMS: atom_id res chain seq x y z
N MET A 1 -21.67 -11.81 -14.50
CA MET A 1 -20.99 -10.73 -15.25
C MET A 1 -20.68 -9.53 -14.35
N LEU A 2 -21.68 -8.79 -13.83
CA LEU A 2 -21.43 -7.58 -13.03
C LEU A 2 -20.55 -7.80 -11.78
N LYS A 3 -20.78 -8.88 -11.01
CA LYS A 3 -19.96 -9.22 -9.83
C LYS A 3 -18.49 -9.48 -10.18
N LEU A 4 -18.25 -10.26 -11.24
CA LEU A 4 -16.89 -10.56 -11.71
C LEU A 4 -16.14 -9.30 -12.16
N GLU A 5 -16.82 -8.39 -12.88
CA GLU A 5 -16.20 -7.12 -13.29
C GLU A 5 -15.90 -6.20 -12.09
N ALA A 6 -16.76 -6.20 -11.08
CA ALA A 6 -16.50 -5.47 -9.83
C ALA A 6 -15.28 -6.05 -9.08
N GLU A 7 -15.17 -7.37 -8.99
CA GLU A 7 -14.02 -8.05 -8.37
C GLU A 7 -12.72 -7.79 -9.13
N LYS A 8 -12.74 -7.84 -10.47
CA LYS A 8 -11.58 -7.46 -11.30
C LYS A 8 -11.16 -6.01 -11.07
N LYS A 9 -12.12 -5.09 -10.95
CA LYS A 9 -11.85 -3.68 -10.68
C LYS A 9 -11.21 -3.51 -9.28
N LYS A 10 -11.75 -4.19 -8.26
CA LYS A 10 -11.17 -4.21 -6.91
C LYS A 10 -9.73 -4.73 -6.96
N LEU A 11 -9.48 -5.88 -7.57
CA LEU A 11 -8.14 -6.44 -7.71
C LEU A 11 -7.17 -5.47 -8.39
N ARG A 12 -7.58 -4.82 -9.49
CA ARG A 12 -6.75 -3.81 -10.15
C ARG A 12 -6.40 -2.66 -9.22
N THR A 13 -7.36 -2.18 -8.42
CA THR A 13 -7.11 -1.13 -7.44
C THR A 13 -6.14 -1.60 -6.36
N ILE A 14 -6.28 -2.84 -5.84
CA ILE A 14 -5.32 -3.41 -4.87
C ILE A 14 -3.90 -3.39 -5.45
N LEU A 15 -3.72 -3.89 -6.67
CA LEU A 15 -2.39 -3.97 -7.30
C LEU A 15 -1.77 -2.58 -7.50
N GLN A 16 -2.58 -1.58 -7.87
CA GLN A 16 -2.13 -0.19 -8.01
C GLN A 16 -1.72 0.40 -6.66
N VAL A 17 -2.54 0.21 -5.63
CA VAL A 17 -2.24 0.70 -4.27
C VAL A 17 -0.99 0.01 -3.73
N GLN A 18 -0.88 -1.31 -3.86
CA GLN A 18 0.27 -2.08 -3.44
C GLN A 18 1.57 -1.58 -4.10
N TYR A 19 1.55 -1.34 -5.41
CA TYR A 19 2.69 -0.78 -6.12
C TYR A 19 3.10 0.59 -5.57
N VAL A 20 2.14 1.50 -5.37
CA VAL A 20 2.43 2.84 -4.82
C VAL A 20 3.02 2.74 -3.41
N LEU A 21 2.41 1.94 -2.54
CA LEU A 21 2.85 1.79 -1.15
C LEU A 21 4.22 1.12 -1.03
N GLN A 22 4.52 0.13 -1.90
CA GLN A 22 5.84 -0.49 -1.97
C GLN A 22 6.91 0.52 -2.39
N ASN A 23 6.63 1.40 -3.35
CA ASN A 23 7.58 2.44 -3.73
C ASN A 23 7.73 3.50 -2.63
N LEU A 24 6.67 3.78 -1.89
CA LEU A 24 6.69 4.74 -0.78
C LEU A 24 7.57 4.26 0.40
N THR A 25 7.94 2.98 0.50
CA THR A 25 8.88 2.53 1.53
C THR A 25 10.31 3.02 1.26
N GLN A 26 10.62 3.43 0.03
CA GLN A 26 11.94 3.90 -0.36
C GLN A 26 12.18 5.33 0.14
N GLU A 27 13.32 5.55 0.81
CA GLU A 27 13.61 6.84 1.47
C GLU A 27 13.63 8.02 0.49
N HIS A 28 14.17 7.83 -0.71
CA HIS A 28 14.23 8.90 -1.71
C HIS A 28 12.83 9.28 -2.21
N VAL A 29 11.93 8.30 -2.37
CA VAL A 29 10.53 8.56 -2.75
C VAL A 29 9.82 9.37 -1.67
N GLN A 30 10.02 9.04 -0.39
CA GLN A 30 9.46 9.83 0.72
C GLN A 30 9.98 11.27 0.74
N LYS A 31 11.28 11.48 0.45
CA LYS A 31 11.87 12.82 0.34
C LYS A 31 11.22 13.62 -0.79
N ASP A 32 10.97 12.98 -1.93
CA ASP A 32 10.34 13.63 -3.08
C ASP A 32 8.91 14.08 -2.76
N PHE A 33 8.08 13.22 -2.16
CA PHE A 33 6.73 13.61 -1.72
C PHE A 33 6.73 14.65 -0.59
N LYS A 34 7.71 14.59 0.33
CA LYS A 34 7.84 15.57 1.41
C LYS A 34 8.25 16.96 0.89
N GLY A 35 9.00 17.02 -0.21
CA GLY A 35 9.50 18.26 -0.80
C GLY A 35 8.75 18.75 -2.04
N GLY A 36 7.84 17.94 -2.61
CA GLY A 36 7.25 18.20 -3.92
C GLY A 36 8.30 18.22 -5.05
N LEU A 37 9.28 17.32 -4.99
CA LEU A 37 10.43 17.27 -5.88
C LEU A 37 10.23 16.25 -7.00
N ASN A 38 10.99 16.37 -8.09
CA ASN A 38 11.04 15.37 -9.18
C ASN A 38 9.67 15.01 -9.79
N GLY A 39 8.71 15.94 -9.74
CA GLY A 39 7.35 15.73 -10.23
C GLY A 39 6.39 15.06 -9.24
N ALA A 40 6.84 14.75 -8.02
CA ALA A 40 5.97 14.30 -6.94
C ALA A 40 5.09 15.45 -6.45
N VAL A 41 3.83 15.13 -6.12
CA VAL A 41 2.96 16.08 -5.41
C VAL A 41 3.45 16.25 -3.97
N TYR A 42 3.40 17.46 -3.44
CA TYR A 42 3.70 17.69 -2.03
C TYR A 42 2.64 17.00 -1.15
N LEU A 43 3.10 16.20 -0.18
CA LEU A 43 2.27 15.63 0.87
C LEU A 43 2.63 16.24 2.23
N PRO A 44 1.65 16.72 3.01
CA PRO A 44 1.87 17.11 4.40
C PRO A 44 2.48 15.95 5.20
N SER A 45 3.41 16.26 6.11
CA SER A 45 4.15 15.21 6.85
C SER A 45 3.22 14.22 7.57
N LYS A 46 2.09 14.70 8.09
CA LYS A 46 1.09 13.85 8.75
C LYS A 46 0.45 12.84 7.79
N GLU A 47 0.12 13.25 6.56
CA GLU A 47 -0.47 12.37 5.55
C GLU A 47 0.55 11.36 5.04
N LEU A 48 1.79 11.81 4.78
CA LEU A 48 2.89 10.95 4.40
C LEU A 48 3.18 9.89 5.49
N ASP A 49 3.16 10.27 6.77
CA ASP A 49 3.35 9.34 7.88
C ASP A 49 2.25 8.28 7.94
N TYR A 50 0.99 8.64 7.64
CA TYR A 50 -0.09 7.66 7.56
C TYR A 50 0.13 6.66 6.43
N LEU A 51 0.54 7.13 5.25
CA LEU A 51 0.81 6.26 4.11
C LEU A 51 2.03 5.35 4.35
N ILE A 52 3.07 5.84 5.02
CA ILE A 52 4.24 5.03 5.41
C ILE A 52 3.86 3.97 6.46
N LYS A 53 3.00 4.31 7.42
CA LYS A 53 2.50 3.33 8.39
C LYS A 53 1.65 2.28 7.68
N PHE A 54 0.78 2.70 6.77
CA PHE A 54 -0.06 1.80 6.02
C PHE A 54 0.75 0.87 5.10
N SER A 55 1.79 1.37 4.43
CA SER A 55 2.65 0.53 3.60
C SER A 55 3.34 -0.59 4.37
N LYS A 56 3.71 -0.37 5.64
CA LYS A 56 4.27 -1.41 6.51
C LYS A 56 3.25 -2.50 6.90
N LEU A 57 1.97 -2.14 6.96
CA LEU A 57 0.89 -3.09 7.27
C LEU A 57 0.49 -3.92 6.05
N THR A 58 0.46 -3.29 4.87
CA THR A 58 0.03 -3.94 3.62
C THR A 58 1.16 -4.64 2.87
N CYS A 59 2.40 -4.19 3.07
CA CYS A 59 3.60 -4.69 2.41
C CYS A 59 4.69 -5.02 3.45
N PRO A 60 4.41 -5.90 4.42
CA PRO A 60 5.35 -6.20 5.50
C PRO A 60 6.58 -6.96 4.97
N GLU A 61 7.72 -6.75 5.62
CA GLU A 61 8.88 -7.63 5.46
C GLU A 61 8.54 -9.05 5.92
N ARG A 62 9.25 -10.05 5.39
CA ARG A 62 9.01 -11.47 5.73
C ARG A 62 9.21 -11.69 7.23
N ASN A 63 8.15 -12.17 7.91
CA ASN A 63 8.22 -12.55 9.31
C ASN A 63 8.42 -14.06 9.46
N GLU A 64 9.66 -14.50 9.69
CA GLU A 64 10.02 -15.92 9.79
C GLU A 64 9.29 -16.69 10.91
N SER A 65 8.68 -16.00 11.88
CA SER A 65 7.88 -16.64 12.94
C SER A 65 6.46 -17.03 12.50
N LEU A 66 6.02 -16.61 11.31
CA LEU A 66 4.70 -16.91 10.75
C LEU A 66 4.83 -17.72 9.46
N SER A 67 3.79 -18.49 9.12
CA SER A 67 3.69 -19.02 7.76
C SER A 67 3.51 -17.87 6.76
N VAL A 68 3.84 -18.12 5.50
CA VAL A 68 3.59 -17.14 4.43
C VAL A 68 2.10 -16.90 4.28
N GLU A 69 1.29 -17.95 4.42
CA GLU A 69 -0.17 -17.88 4.32
C GLU A 69 -0.76 -16.95 5.39
N ASP A 70 -0.43 -17.17 6.66
CA ASP A 70 -0.92 -16.33 7.77
C ASP A 70 -0.53 -14.86 7.59
N GLN A 71 0.71 -14.61 7.17
CA GLN A 71 1.21 -13.26 6.96
C GLN A 71 0.49 -12.56 5.78
N MET A 72 0.21 -13.29 4.71
CA MET A 72 -0.52 -12.76 3.56
C MET A 72 -2.00 -12.54 3.87
N GLU A 73 -2.61 -13.42 4.67
CA GLU A 73 -4.00 -13.27 5.12
C GLU A 73 -4.16 -11.96 5.92
N GLN A 74 -3.28 -11.71 6.89
CA GLN A 74 -3.27 -10.45 7.65
C GLN A 74 -3.12 -9.21 6.75
N SER A 75 -2.20 -9.27 5.77
CA SER A 75 -1.99 -8.17 4.83
C SER A 75 -3.23 -7.91 3.96
N SER A 76 -3.95 -8.98 3.59
CA SER A 76 -5.14 -8.90 2.75
C SER A 76 -6.33 -8.22 3.44
N LEU A 77 -6.44 -8.33 4.77
CA LEU A 77 -7.50 -7.67 5.55
C LEU A 77 -7.39 -6.14 5.46
N TYR A 78 -6.18 -5.58 5.48
CA TYR A 78 -5.99 -4.13 5.30
C TYR A 78 -6.41 -3.65 3.91
N PHE A 79 -6.18 -4.46 2.86
CA PHE A 79 -6.65 -4.13 1.51
C PHE A 79 -8.15 -4.29 1.37
N TRP A 80 -8.74 -5.25 2.08
CA TRP A 80 -10.19 -5.41 2.15
C TRP A 80 -10.84 -4.18 2.78
N ASP A 81 -10.38 -3.77 3.97
CA ASP A 81 -10.92 -2.61 4.69
C ASP A 81 -10.72 -1.29 3.92
N LEU A 82 -9.70 -1.19 3.06
CA LEU A 82 -9.49 -0.03 2.20
C LEU A 82 -10.53 0.08 1.06
N LEU A 83 -11.07 -1.05 0.61
CA LEU A 83 -11.91 -1.14 -0.59
C LEU A 83 -13.41 -1.28 -0.30
N GLU A 84 -13.79 -1.58 0.94
CA GLU A 84 -15.17 -1.52 1.43
C GLU A 84 -15.55 -0.09 1.85
#